data_AF-A0A2I0HVE4-F1
#
_entry.id   AF-A0A2I0HVE4-F1
#
_cell.length_a   1.000
_cell.length_b   1.000
_cell.length_c   1.000
_cell.angle_alpha   90.00
_cell.angle_beta   90.00
_cell.angle_gamma   90.00
#
_symmetry.space_group_name_H-M   'P 1'
#
loop_
_entity.id
_entity.type
_entity.pdbx_description
1 polymer ?
#
loop_
_entity_poly.entity_id
_entity_poly.type
_entity_poly.pdbx_seq_one_letter_code
_entity_poly.pdbx_strand_id
1 'polypeptide(L)'
;MVAAFGSGAMFSLVSGLGGPNQVTNAVTSGLFFALVQGGLFKFGQKFSQPPVEDTHYLRTRSMLTNLGLQNYEKNFKKGLLTDSTLPLLTDSALRDVKIPPGPRLLILDHIQRDPGLKGARKK
;
A
#
# COMPACT_ATOMS: atom_id res chain seq x y z
N MET A 1 2.93 20.37 -12.61
CA MET A 1 3.15 21.74 -12.05
C MET A 1 2.98 22.82 -13.11
N VAL A 2 3.60 22.71 -14.29
CA VAL A 2 3.44 23.71 -15.37
C VAL A 2 2.01 23.83 -15.90
N ALA A 3 1.28 22.71 -16.07
CA ALA A 3 -0.10 22.73 -16.57
C ALA A 3 -1.10 23.42 -15.61
N ALA A 4 -0.89 23.26 -14.28
CA ALA A 4 -1.71 23.84 -13.22
C ALA A 4 -1.56 25.37 -13.12
N PHE A 5 -0.30 25.81 -13.23
CA PHE A 5 0.03 27.24 -13.27
C PHE A 5 -0.51 27.88 -14.56
N GLY A 6 -0.38 27.20 -15.70
CA GLY A 6 -0.90 27.66 -16.98
C GLY A 6 -2.43 27.84 -16.99
N SER A 7 -3.18 26.92 -16.38
CA SER A 7 -4.64 27.06 -16.25
C SER A 7 -5.06 28.18 -15.30
N GLY A 8 -4.35 28.37 -14.18
CA GLY A 8 -4.62 29.48 -13.25
C GLY A 8 -4.33 30.85 -13.87
N ALA A 9 -3.22 30.96 -14.60
CA ALA A 9 -2.87 32.17 -15.34
C ALA A 9 -3.89 32.48 -16.45
N MET A 10 -4.35 31.48 -17.21
CA MET A 10 -5.38 31.68 -18.23
C MET A 10 -6.76 32.01 -17.63
N PHE A 11 -7.15 31.40 -16.50
CA PHE A 11 -8.41 31.70 -15.82
C PHE A 11 -8.49 33.16 -15.33
N SER A 12 -7.39 33.70 -14.82
CA SER A 12 -7.31 35.11 -14.43
C SER A 12 -7.27 36.08 -15.62
N LEU A 13 -6.77 35.65 -16.78
CA LEU A 13 -6.78 36.45 -18.01
C LEU A 13 -8.18 36.48 -18.68
N VAL A 14 -8.92 35.36 -18.64
CA VAL A 14 -10.26 35.24 -19.27
C VAL A 14 -11.39 35.78 -18.39
N SER A 15 -11.27 35.74 -17.06
CA SER A 15 -12.37 36.13 -16.16
C SER A 15 -12.51 37.64 -15.93
N GLY A 16 -11.68 38.48 -16.56
CA GLY A 16 -11.90 39.93 -16.59
C GLY A 16 -12.01 40.59 -15.20
N LEU A 17 -11.30 40.10 -14.18
CA LEU A 17 -11.12 40.83 -12.91
C LEU A 17 -10.12 41.98 -13.16
N GLY A 18 -10.53 42.91 -14.01
CA GLY A 18 -9.76 44.01 -14.57
C GLY A 18 -9.62 45.15 -13.57
N GLY A 19 -8.49 45.16 -12.87
CA GLY A 19 -7.91 46.37 -12.29
C GLY A 19 -6.44 46.48 -12.72
N PRO A 20 -5.80 47.66 -12.56
CA PRO A 20 -4.36 47.77 -12.80
C PRO A 20 -3.64 46.75 -11.92
N ASN A 21 -2.65 46.03 -12.49
CA ASN A 21 -1.89 44.90 -11.90
C ASN A 21 -2.33 43.47 -12.30
N GLN A 22 -2.76 43.26 -13.55
CA GLN A 22 -3.06 41.91 -14.10
C GLN A 22 -1.91 40.90 -13.98
N VAL A 23 -0.66 41.35 -14.12
CA VAL A 23 0.53 40.48 -14.02
C VAL A 23 0.68 39.94 -12.59
N THR A 24 0.48 40.79 -11.59
CA THR A 24 0.55 40.41 -10.17
C THR A 24 -0.55 39.43 -9.80
N ASN A 25 -1.76 39.61 -10.33
CA ASN A 25 -2.91 38.74 -10.07
C ASN A 25 -2.82 37.39 -10.80
N ALA A 26 -2.22 37.34 -12.00
CA ALA A 26 -1.96 36.10 -12.74
C ALA A 26 -0.85 35.26 -12.09
N VAL A 27 0.19 35.91 -11.54
CA VAL A 27 1.28 35.22 -10.84
C VAL A 27 0.80 34.64 -9.50
N THR A 28 0.03 35.41 -8.71
CA THR A 28 -0.48 34.95 -7.41
C THR A 28 -1.51 33.82 -7.56
N SER A 29 -2.44 33.91 -8.50
CA SER A 29 -3.39 32.83 -8.80
C SER A 29 -2.70 31.58 -9.35
N GLY A 30 -1.75 31.73 -10.28
CA GLY A 30 -0.94 30.63 -10.78
C GLY A 30 -0.15 29.93 -9.67
N LEU A 31 0.43 30.70 -8.72
CA LEU A 31 1.16 30.15 -7.57
C LEU A 31 0.23 29.38 -6.61
N PHE A 32 -0.97 29.91 -6.35
CA PHE A 32 -1.97 29.26 -5.49
C PHE A 32 -2.43 27.92 -6.08
N PHE A 33 -2.77 27.88 -7.37
CA PHE A 33 -3.15 26.63 -8.03
C PHE A 33 -1.98 25.64 -8.13
N ALA A 34 -0.75 26.12 -8.32
CA ALA A 34 0.44 25.26 -8.29
C ALA A 34 0.71 24.65 -6.91
N LEU A 35 0.48 25.38 -5.82
CA LEU A 35 0.64 24.87 -4.45
C LEU A 35 -0.46 23.89 -4.06
N VAL A 36 -1.73 24.20 -4.36
CA VAL A 36 -2.85 23.29 -4.08
C VAL A 36 -2.70 21.99 -4.88
N GLN A 37 -2.39 22.08 -6.17
CA GLN A 37 -2.22 20.89 -7.00
C GLN A 37 -0.90 20.15 -6.70
N GLY A 38 0.14 20.85 -6.24
CA GLY A 38 1.39 20.25 -5.73
C GLY A 38 1.20 19.50 -4.40
N GLY A 39 0.38 20.03 -3.50
CA GLY A 39 0.03 19.39 -2.22
C GLY A 39 -0.88 18.18 -2.40
N LEU A 40 -1.94 18.32 -3.20
CA LEU A 40 -2.87 17.22 -3.49
C LEU A 40 -2.21 16.10 -4.30
N PHE A 41 -1.29 16.41 -5.22
CA PHE A 41 -0.56 15.39 -6.00
C PHE A 41 0.38 14.56 -5.11
N LYS A 42 1.02 15.16 -4.11
CA LYS A 42 1.83 14.43 -3.12
C LYS A 42 0.98 13.53 -2.22
N PHE A 43 -0.24 13.96 -1.88
CA PHE A 43 -1.19 13.13 -1.13
C PHE A 43 -1.71 11.96 -1.98
N GLY A 44 -2.05 12.22 -3.25
CA GLY A 44 -2.47 11.21 -4.21
C GLY A 44 -1.38 10.18 -4.52
N GLN A 45 -0.11 10.60 -4.64
CA GLN A 45 1.01 9.66 -4.84
C GLN A 45 1.17 8.65 -3.69
N LYS A 46 0.93 9.05 -2.44
CA LYS A 46 0.98 8.13 -1.30
C LYS A 46 -0.16 7.11 -1.29
N PHE A 47 -1.27 7.43 -1.97
CA PHE A 47 -2.44 6.54 -2.10
C PHE A 47 -2.45 5.72 -3.40
N SER A 48 -1.77 6.21 -4.44
CA SER A 48 -1.75 5.65 -5.80
C SER A 48 -0.51 4.81 -6.10
N GLN A 49 0.42 4.65 -5.15
CA GLN A 49 1.40 3.58 -5.30
C GLN A 49 0.64 2.26 -5.27
N PRO A 50 0.69 1.44 -6.35
CA PRO A 50 0.17 0.09 -6.28
C PRO A 50 0.89 -0.59 -5.12
N PRO A 51 0.18 -1.28 -4.20
CA PRO A 51 0.86 -2.07 -3.18
C PRO A 51 1.80 -2.97 -3.95
N VAL A 52 3.11 -2.80 -3.74
CA VAL A 52 4.15 -3.61 -4.40
C VAL A 52 3.66 -5.04 -4.26
N GLU A 53 3.30 -5.65 -5.39
CA GLU A 53 2.70 -6.97 -5.38
C GLU A 53 3.77 -7.90 -4.82
N ASP A 54 3.55 -8.19 -3.55
CA ASP A 54 4.34 -9.03 -2.68
C ASP A 54 4.27 -10.45 -3.25
N THR A 55 5.00 -10.67 -4.34
CA THR A 55 5.02 -11.94 -5.11
C THR A 55 5.41 -13.10 -4.20
N HIS A 56 6.16 -12.81 -3.13
CA HIS A 56 6.57 -13.74 -2.08
C HIS A 56 5.51 -14.03 -1.01
N TYR A 57 4.31 -13.48 -1.10
CA TYR A 57 3.21 -13.68 -0.14
C TYR A 57 1.93 -14.22 -0.79
N LEU A 58 1.99 -14.61 -2.07
CA LEU A 58 0.80 -15.07 -2.81
C LEU A 58 0.20 -16.32 -2.15
N ARG A 59 1.04 -17.30 -1.82
CA ARG A 59 0.59 -18.54 -1.16
C ARG A 59 0.14 -18.28 0.26
N THR A 60 0.89 -17.46 0.99
CA THR A 60 0.57 -17.06 2.36
C THR A 60 -0.78 -16.36 2.43
N ARG A 61 -1.05 -15.44 1.51
CA ARG A 61 -2.31 -14.70 1.43
C ARG A 61 -3.47 -15.64 1.09
N SER A 62 -3.30 -16.50 0.09
CA SER A 62 -4.32 -17.50 -0.27
C SER A 62 -4.64 -18.42 0.92
N MET A 63 -3.63 -18.93 1.62
CA MET A 63 -3.81 -19.72 2.84
C MET A 63 -4.60 -18.96 3.91
N LEU A 64 -4.20 -17.72 4.21
CA LEU A 64 -4.88 -16.91 5.23
C LEU A 64 -6.33 -16.62 4.82
N THR A 65 -6.61 -16.34 3.55
CA THR A 65 -7.99 -16.14 3.07
C THR A 65 -8.82 -17.43 3.19
N ASN A 66 -8.25 -18.59 2.84
CA ASN A 66 -8.95 -19.88 2.95
C ASN A 66 -9.29 -20.24 4.41
N LEU A 67 -8.46 -19.81 5.36
CA LEU A 67 -8.68 -20.00 6.80
C LEU A 67 -9.57 -18.91 7.43
N GLY A 68 -9.98 -17.88 6.67
CA GLY A 68 -10.70 -16.71 7.21
C GLY A 68 -9.83 -15.78 8.08
N LEU A 69 -8.50 -15.88 7.94
CA LEU A 69 -7.48 -15.20 8.73
C LEU A 69 -6.80 -14.03 7.98
N GLN A 70 -7.45 -13.46 6.96
CA GLN A 70 -6.88 -12.36 6.15
C GLN A 70 -6.42 -11.14 6.98
N ASN A 71 -7.04 -10.90 8.14
CA ASN A 71 -6.65 -9.80 9.04
C ASN A 71 -5.21 -9.94 9.57
N TYR A 72 -4.66 -11.16 9.56
CA TYR A 72 -3.30 -11.43 10.02
C TYR A 72 -2.24 -11.27 8.94
N GLU A 73 -2.59 -11.00 7.68
CA GLU A 73 -1.62 -10.81 6.58
C GLU A 73 -0.58 -9.73 6.93
N LYS A 74 -1.00 -8.63 7.58
CA LYS A 74 -0.10 -7.56 8.02
C LYS A 74 0.93 -8.03 9.06
N ASN A 75 0.54 -8.96 9.93
CA ASN A 75 1.43 -9.54 10.94
C ASN A 75 2.47 -10.45 10.29
N PHE A 76 2.06 -11.23 9.27
CA PHE A 76 2.99 -12.02 8.46
C PHE A 76 4.00 -11.13 7.73
N LYS A 77 3.55 -10.05 7.09
CA LYS A 77 4.45 -9.07 6.45
C LYS A 77 5.41 -8.42 7.44
N LYS A 78 4.93 -8.07 8.64
CA LYS A 78 5.77 -7.51 9.71
C LYS A 78 6.83 -8.50 10.19
N GLY A 79 6.51 -9.80 10.22
CA GLY A 79 7.44 -10.86 10.59
C GLY A 79 8.24 -11.45 9.43
N LEU A 80 8.15 -10.88 8.22
CA LEU A 80 8.77 -11.39 7.00
C LEU A 80 8.45 -12.87 6.73
N LEU A 81 7.25 -13.30 7.14
CA LEU A 81 6.76 -14.66 6.95
C LEU A 81 6.24 -14.80 5.52
N THR A 82 7.15 -15.17 4.63
CA THR A 82 6.95 -15.34 3.19
C THR A 82 6.62 -16.79 2.82
N ASP A 83 6.22 -17.00 1.58
CA ASP A 83 5.88 -18.29 0.98
C ASP A 83 7.02 -19.33 1.11
N SER A 84 8.28 -18.89 1.11
CA SER A 84 9.45 -19.77 1.32
C SER A 84 9.62 -20.19 2.78
N THR A 85 9.20 -19.35 3.73
CA THR A 85 9.27 -19.64 5.17
C THR A 85 8.02 -20.35 5.70
N LEU A 86 6.93 -20.32 4.93
CA LEU A 86 5.66 -20.97 5.23
C LEU A 86 5.79 -22.45 5.68
N PRO A 87 6.59 -23.32 5.01
CA PRO A 87 6.78 -24.71 5.47
C PRO A 87 7.64 -24.84 6.74
N LEU A 88 8.37 -23.78 7.12
CA LEU A 88 9.23 -23.72 8.31
C LEU A 88 8.53 -23.07 9.50
N LEU A 89 7.25 -22.68 9.36
CA LEU A 89 6.51 -22.03 10.43
C LEU A 89 6.39 -22.92 11.67
N THR A 90 6.60 -22.30 12.82
CA THR A 90 6.47 -22.90 14.14
C THR A 90 5.50 -22.08 14.99
N ASP A 91 5.01 -22.69 16.07
CA ASP A 91 4.13 -22.01 17.03
C ASP A 91 4.79 -20.74 17.61
N SER A 92 6.11 -20.81 17.87
CA SER A 92 6.90 -19.67 18.34
C SER A 92 6.98 -18.55 17.31
N ALA A 93 7.26 -18.85 16.04
CA ALA A 93 7.33 -17.84 14.99
C ALA A 93 6.00 -17.09 14.81
N LEU A 94 4.87 -17.81 14.90
CA LEU A 94 3.54 -17.20 14.84
C LEU A 94 3.22 -16.38 16.11
N ARG A 95 3.74 -16.79 17.27
CA ARG A 95 3.63 -16.02 18.52
C ARG A 95 4.37 -14.69 18.42
N ASP A 96 5.56 -14.69 17.83
CA ASP A 96 6.41 -13.50 17.71
C ASP A 96 5.76 -12.40 16.84
N VAL A 97 4.97 -12.82 15.85
CA VAL A 97 4.14 -11.91 15.04
C VAL A 97 2.78 -11.58 15.66
N LYS A 98 2.59 -11.85 16.97
CA LYS A 98 1.37 -11.53 17.73
C LYS A 98 0.09 -12.23 17.23
N ILE A 99 0.21 -13.45 16.69
CA ILE A 99 -0.97 -14.26 16.34
C ILE A 99 -1.45 -15.01 17.60
N PRO A 100 -2.74 -14.92 17.96
CA PRO A 100 -3.28 -15.61 19.14
C PRO A 100 -3.35 -17.13 18.94
N PRO A 101 -3.39 -17.93 20.01
CA PRO A 101 -3.21 -19.38 19.95
C PRO A 101 -4.19 -20.13 19.04
N GLY A 102 -5.46 -19.72 18.97
CA GLY A 102 -6.47 -20.37 18.11
C GLY A 102 -6.10 -20.37 16.62
N PRO A 103 -5.96 -19.18 15.99
CA PRO A 103 -5.49 -19.06 14.61
C PRO A 103 -4.16 -19.75 14.32
N ARG A 104 -3.21 -19.79 15.28
CA ARG A 104 -1.94 -20.50 15.09
C ARG A 104 -2.15 -21.98 14.83
N LEU A 105 -3.05 -22.62 15.58
CA LEU A 105 -3.35 -24.04 15.40
C LEU A 105 -3.94 -24.33 14.02
N LEU A 106 -4.85 -23.46 13.53
CA LEU A 106 -5.43 -23.59 12.19
C LEU A 106 -4.36 -23.45 11.10
N ILE A 107 -3.46 -22.49 11.24
CA ILE A 107 -2.36 -22.27 10.29
C ILE A 107 -1.41 -23.47 10.27
N LEU A 108 -0.99 -23.94 11.45
CA LEU A 108 -0.07 -25.08 11.56
C LEU A 108 -0.69 -26.39 11.05
N ASP A 109 -1.96 -26.65 11.36
CA ASP A 109 -2.69 -27.82 10.86
C ASP A 109 -2.81 -27.78 9.33
N HIS A 110 -3.11 -26.62 8.74
CA HIS A 110 -3.18 -26.47 7.29
C HIS A 110 -1.83 -26.76 6.62
N ILE A 111 -0.73 -26.21 7.14
CA ILE A 111 0.63 -26.44 6.61
C ILE A 111 1.04 -27.91 6.73
N GLN A 112 0.63 -28.59 7.80
CA GLN A 112 0.93 -30.02 7.99
C GLN A 112 0.16 -30.93 7.03
N ARG A 113 -1.05 -30.53 6.63
CA ARG A 113 -1.90 -31.28 5.71
C ARG A 113 -1.50 -31.09 4.25
N ASP A 114 -0.90 -29.95 3.91
CA ASP A 114 -0.50 -29.65 2.54
C ASP A 114 0.79 -30.41 2.12
N PRO A 115 0.71 -31.40 1.21
CA PRO A 115 1.86 -32.18 0.78
C PRO A 115 2.90 -31.34 0.03
N GLY A 116 2.50 -30.22 -0.59
CA GLY A 116 3.40 -29.32 -1.32
C GLY A 116 4.34 -28.51 -0.42
N LEU A 117 3.98 -28.34 0.85
CA LEU A 117 4.78 -27.63 1.86
C LEU A 117 5.70 -28.58 2.65
N LYS A 118 5.28 -29.84 2.86
CA LYS A 118 6.12 -30.87 3.51
C LYS A 118 7.38 -31.23 2.72
N GLY A 119 7.31 -31.22 1.39
CA GLY A 119 8.44 -31.58 0.51
C GLY A 119 9.65 -30.64 0.64
N ALA A 120 9.43 -29.36 0.95
CA ALA A 120 10.49 -28.36 1.11
C ALA A 120 11.33 -28.55 2.39
N ARG A 121 10.83 -29.33 3.36
CA ARG A 121 11.51 -29.58 4.65
C ARG A 121 12.47 -30.78 4.61
N LYS A 122 12.41 -31.58 3.54
CA LYS A 122 13.20 -32.82 3.36
C LYS A 122 14.29 -32.73 2.29
N LYS A 123 14.42 -31.60 1.60
CA LYS A 123 15.57 -31.29 0.74
C LYS A 123 16.58 -30.46 1.52
#